data_AF-A0A7S3KZ07-F1
#
_entry.id   AF-A0A7S3KZ07-F1
#
_cell.length_a   1.000
_cell.length_b   1.000
_cell.length_c   1.000
_cell.angle_alpha   90.00
_cell.angle_beta   90.00
_cell.angle_gamma   90.00
#
_symmetry.space_group_name_H-M   'P 1'
#
loop_
_entity.id
_entity.type
_entity.pdbx_description
1 polymer ?
#
loop_
_entity_poly.entity_id
_entity_poly.type
_entity_poly.pdbx_seq_one_letter_code
_entity_poly.pdbx_strand_id
1 'polypeptide(L)'
;NLPYPTLPHHHLRNQSTHSSQICCSTQRVLSYSQLERDYYTKTLSSAMPPQLRNVYDAEAPVLSEVCADLIKVKKTVRIEVDSNEVFLVPHIDDMSEEEILTIWYDRPDYDLMKQSFIPILRKMMRGTNIEETDKETVRGLEYRTREGALKRQHNKVHSIHAVLDEQERQLSLGIHDVEKISEIYGGASQHCSMSARDLGEMDEEFVRSLESLDQSSHHGKPKKMGGIRKMIRHVRRQSLTWKSNRSLSSEKSDKEDPLASPASE
;
A
#
# COMPACT_ATOMS: atom_id res chain seq x y z
N ASN A 1 -72.32 37.82 9.88
CA ASN A 1 -72.42 38.05 8.42
C ASN A 1 -72.03 39.47 8.11
N LEU A 2 -70.81 39.65 7.59
CA LEU A 2 -70.19 40.76 6.85
C LEU A 2 -68.70 40.94 7.28
N PRO A 3 -67.83 41.36 6.36
CA PRO A 3 -66.59 40.63 6.04
C PRO A 3 -65.30 41.36 6.44
N TYR A 4 -64.20 40.61 6.49
CA TYR A 4 -62.85 41.13 6.62
C TYR A 4 -62.39 41.85 5.35
N PRO A 5 -61.68 42.99 5.47
CA PRO A 5 -61.01 43.62 4.34
C PRO A 5 -59.60 43.04 4.10
N THR A 6 -59.33 42.80 2.83
CA THR A 6 -58.08 42.41 2.18
C THR A 6 -56.97 43.45 2.35
N LEU A 7 -55.73 42.98 2.58
CA LEU A 7 -54.50 43.77 2.43
C LEU A 7 -53.69 43.29 1.21
N PRO A 8 -52.91 44.19 0.56
CA PRO A 8 -52.45 44.02 -0.80
C PRO A 8 -51.06 43.37 -0.92
N HIS A 9 -50.89 42.66 -2.04
CA HIS A 9 -49.63 42.13 -2.55
C HIS A 9 -48.60 43.23 -2.81
N HIS A 10 -47.45 43.17 -2.13
CA HIS A 10 -46.24 43.86 -2.56
C HIS A 10 -45.27 42.88 -3.22
N HIS A 11 -45.02 43.11 -4.50
CA HIS A 11 -43.92 42.56 -5.28
C HIS A 11 -42.59 43.09 -4.75
N LEU A 12 -41.71 42.21 -4.27
CA LEU A 12 -40.28 42.51 -4.11
C LEU A 12 -39.43 41.45 -4.85
N ARG A 13 -39.11 41.83 -6.09
CA ARG A 13 -37.80 41.78 -6.75
C ARG A 13 -36.74 40.91 -6.05
N ASN A 14 -36.53 39.69 -6.55
CA ASN A 14 -35.33 38.89 -6.27
C ASN A 14 -34.16 39.45 -7.07
N GLN A 15 -33.19 40.08 -6.39
CA GLN A 15 -31.85 40.31 -6.93
C GLN A 15 -30.85 39.46 -6.16
N SER A 16 -30.02 38.79 -6.94
CA SER A 16 -28.79 38.05 -6.64
C SER A 16 -28.16 38.20 -5.25
N THR A 17 -27.81 37.06 -4.66
CA THR A 17 -26.51 36.92 -3.98
C THR A 17 -25.83 35.63 -4.45
N HIS A 18 -24.98 35.78 -5.47
CA HIS A 18 -23.88 34.87 -5.74
C HIS A 18 -22.82 35.12 -4.67
N SER A 19 -22.72 34.26 -3.65
CA SER A 19 -21.48 34.09 -2.87
C SER A 19 -21.62 32.89 -1.96
N SER A 20 -20.56 32.09 -1.86
CA SER A 20 -20.40 30.90 -0.98
C SER A 20 -20.67 29.54 -1.64
N GLN A 21 -19.84 29.18 -2.62
CA GLN A 21 -19.56 27.78 -2.96
C GLN A 21 -18.05 27.55 -3.08
N ILE A 22 -17.27 27.95 -2.07
CA ILE A 22 -15.89 27.47 -1.91
C ILE A 22 -15.63 27.31 -0.41
N CYS A 23 -15.77 26.08 0.11
CA CYS A 23 -15.07 25.49 1.28
C CYS A 23 -15.91 24.36 1.93
N CYS A 24 -16.08 23.22 1.26
CA CYS A 24 -16.55 21.98 1.91
C CYS A 24 -15.51 20.86 1.96
N SER A 25 -14.28 21.08 1.47
CA SER A 25 -13.20 20.07 1.51
C SER A 25 -12.29 20.19 2.74
N THR A 26 -12.22 21.36 3.39
CA THR A 26 -11.28 21.61 4.50
C THR A 26 -11.80 21.13 5.86
N GLN A 27 -13.13 21.03 6.06
CA GLN A 27 -13.70 20.55 7.32
C GLN A 27 -13.62 19.02 7.51
N ARG A 28 -13.35 18.26 6.44
CA ARG A 28 -13.22 16.79 6.55
C ARG A 28 -11.86 16.36 7.10
N VAL A 29 -10.81 17.13 6.85
CA VAL A 29 -9.43 16.79 7.26
C VAL A 29 -9.21 17.02 8.77
N LEU A 30 -9.86 18.03 9.36
CA LEU A 30 -9.76 18.30 10.80
C LEU A 30 -10.48 17.27 11.68
N SER A 31 -11.49 16.57 11.13
CA SER A 31 -12.18 15.50 11.86
C SER A 31 -11.35 14.21 12.00
N TYR A 32 -10.45 13.96 11.04
CA TYR A 32 -9.62 12.75 11.04
C TYR A 32 -8.48 12.85 12.07
N SER A 33 -7.89 14.03 12.25
CA SER A 33 -6.81 14.24 13.22
C SER A 33 -7.30 14.20 14.68
N GLN A 34 -8.54 14.65 14.95
CA GLN A 34 -9.15 14.54 16.28
C GLN A 34 -9.59 13.11 16.60
N LEU A 35 -10.20 12.39 15.65
CA LEU A 35 -10.54 10.98 15.83
C LEU A 35 -9.28 10.09 15.94
N GLU A 36 -8.20 10.40 15.22
CA GLU A 36 -6.92 9.71 15.39
C GLU A 36 -6.30 10.03 16.75
N ARG A 37 -6.24 11.29 17.20
CA ARG A 37 -5.77 11.62 18.57
C ARG A 37 -6.58 10.92 19.66
N ASP A 38 -7.90 10.88 19.52
CA ASP A 38 -8.78 10.24 20.51
C ASP A 38 -8.66 8.71 20.47
N TYR A 39 -8.44 8.12 19.28
CA TYR A 39 -8.12 6.70 19.13
C TYR A 39 -6.74 6.37 19.72
N TYR A 40 -5.73 7.18 19.47
CA TYR A 40 -4.38 6.98 20.01
C TYR A 40 -4.37 7.13 21.54
N THR A 41 -5.04 8.15 22.10
CA THR A 41 -5.09 8.35 23.55
C THR A 41 -5.96 7.30 24.27
N LYS A 42 -7.10 6.88 23.72
CA LYS A 42 -7.94 5.85 24.36
C LYS A 42 -7.39 4.44 24.24
N THR A 43 -6.79 4.08 23.11
CA THR A 43 -6.37 2.69 22.87
C THR A 43 -4.98 2.38 23.46
N LEU A 44 -4.05 3.34 23.45
CA LEU A 44 -2.72 3.14 24.10
C LEU A 44 -2.74 3.37 25.62
N SER A 45 -3.64 4.20 26.15
CA SER A 45 -3.73 4.41 27.61
C SER A 45 -4.37 3.22 28.34
N SER A 46 -5.24 2.45 27.67
CA SER A 46 -6.03 1.39 28.32
C SER A 46 -5.51 -0.04 28.08
N ALA A 47 -4.66 -0.29 27.07
CA ALA A 47 -4.30 -1.66 26.66
C ALA A 47 -2.82 -2.01 26.81
N MET A 48 -1.96 -1.06 27.19
CA MET A 48 -0.56 -1.34 27.51
C MET A 48 -0.44 -1.72 28.99
N PRO A 49 0.06 -2.92 29.34
CA PRO A 49 0.38 -3.27 30.72
C PRO A 49 1.30 -2.20 31.32
N PRO A 50 1.09 -1.77 32.58
CA PRO A 50 1.93 -0.75 33.23
C PRO A 50 3.43 -1.06 33.24
N GLN A 51 3.80 -2.31 32.95
CA GLN A 51 5.16 -2.82 33.02
C GLN A 51 5.97 -2.56 31.74
N LEU A 52 5.33 -2.19 30.62
CA LEU A 52 6.02 -1.85 29.36
C LEU A 52 6.24 -0.34 29.18
N ARG A 53 5.70 0.49 30.08
CA ARG A 53 5.80 1.96 29.96
C ARG A 53 7.13 2.53 30.46
N ASN A 54 7.94 1.74 31.17
CA ASN A 54 9.20 2.19 31.78
C ASN A 54 10.46 1.51 31.21
N VAL A 55 10.36 0.73 30.13
CA VAL A 55 11.54 0.05 29.57
C VAL A 55 12.34 0.95 28.63
N TYR A 56 11.74 1.99 28.06
CA TYR A 56 12.41 2.86 27.07
C TYR A 56 13.02 4.15 27.64
N ASP A 57 12.74 4.51 28.90
CA ASP A 57 13.12 5.82 29.46
C ASP A 57 14.09 5.76 30.65
N ALA A 58 14.54 4.59 31.11
CA ALA A 58 15.34 4.47 32.34
C ALA A 58 16.84 4.18 32.15
N GLU A 59 17.31 3.65 31.02
CA GLU A 59 18.75 3.37 30.81
C GLU A 59 19.19 3.68 29.37
N ALA A 60 19.31 4.97 29.07
CA ALA A 60 20.09 5.46 27.94
C ALA A 60 21.32 6.27 28.39
N PRO A 61 22.20 5.69 29.23
CA PRO A 61 23.63 5.95 29.07
C PRO A 61 24.41 4.63 28.93
N VAL A 62 25.60 4.70 28.30
CA VAL A 62 26.64 3.65 28.18
C VAL A 62 26.68 2.82 26.87
N LEU A 63 25.73 2.93 25.92
CA LEU A 63 25.94 2.32 24.59
C LEU A 63 26.92 3.09 23.68
N SER A 64 27.42 4.24 24.11
CA SER A 64 28.39 5.06 23.37
C SER A 64 29.83 4.52 23.42
N GLU A 65 30.22 3.73 24.42
CA GLU A 65 31.63 3.32 24.61
C GLU A 65 31.94 1.92 24.06
N VAL A 66 30.95 1.02 23.92
CA VAL A 66 31.19 -0.37 23.46
C VAL A 66 31.22 -0.51 21.93
N CYS A 67 30.86 0.55 21.19
CA CYS A 67 30.90 0.55 19.72
C CYS A 67 32.25 0.98 19.12
N ALA A 68 33.23 1.41 19.93
CA ALA A 68 34.52 1.89 19.43
C ALA A 68 35.39 0.79 18.80
N ASP A 69 35.30 -0.45 19.28
CA ASP A 69 36.19 -1.55 18.86
C ASP A 69 35.62 -2.39 17.70
N LEU A 70 34.42 -2.07 17.23
CA LEU A 70 33.78 -2.69 16.06
C LEU A 70 33.91 -1.82 14.80
N ILE A 71 35.09 -1.23 14.58
CA ILE A 71 35.48 -0.73 13.25
C ILE A 71 35.76 -1.95 12.36
N LYS A 72 34.69 -2.72 12.09
CA LYS A 72 34.65 -3.71 11.02
C LYS A 72 35.02 -2.98 9.75
N VAL A 73 35.96 -3.54 9.00
CA VAL A 73 36.41 -3.08 7.68
C VAL A 73 35.20 -2.54 6.93
N LYS A 74 35.13 -1.21 6.77
CA LYS A 74 34.05 -0.57 6.01
C LYS A 74 34.14 -1.15 4.61
N LYS A 75 33.19 -2.01 4.23
CA LYS A 75 33.05 -2.46 2.85
C LYS A 75 32.73 -1.21 2.03
N THR A 76 33.75 -0.61 1.44
CA THR A 76 33.61 0.51 0.53
C THR A 76 33.01 -0.05 -0.75
N VAL A 77 31.71 0.19 -0.93
CA VAL A 77 31.06 -0.03 -2.22
C VAL A 77 31.66 0.98 -3.18
N ARG A 78 32.53 0.51 -4.08
CA ARG A 78 32.96 1.32 -5.23
C ARG A 78 31.81 1.26 -6.23
N ILE A 79 31.04 2.33 -6.28
CA ILE A 79 30.12 2.56 -7.39
C ILE A 79 31.03 2.96 -8.55
N GLU A 80 31.16 2.10 -9.55
CA GLU A 80 31.82 2.45 -10.81
C GLU A 80 30.95 3.49 -11.50
N VAL A 81 31.30 4.77 -11.34
CA VAL A 81 30.57 5.90 -11.93
C VAL A 81 30.66 5.87 -13.46
N ASP A 82 31.65 5.19 -14.01
CA ASP A 82 31.91 5.10 -15.45
C ASP A 82 30.97 4.13 -16.18
N SER A 83 30.10 3.39 -15.46
CA SER A 83 29.09 2.48 -16.03
C SER A 83 27.65 2.93 -15.77
N ASN A 84 27.42 4.24 -15.70
CA ASN A 84 26.07 4.81 -15.67
C ASN A 84 25.40 4.68 -17.05
N GLU A 85 24.96 3.48 -17.40
CA GLU A 85 24.07 3.26 -18.53
C GLU A 85 22.69 3.83 -18.18
N VAL A 86 22.28 4.89 -18.89
CA VAL A 86 20.93 5.45 -18.77
C VAL A 86 19.99 4.59 -19.59
N PHE A 87 19.20 3.76 -18.92
CA PHE A 87 18.10 3.05 -19.56
C PHE A 87 16.91 3.98 -19.68
N LEU A 88 16.50 4.29 -20.91
CA LEU A 88 15.23 4.97 -21.15
C LEU A 88 14.11 3.97 -20.87
N VAL A 89 13.28 4.28 -19.87
CA VAL A 89 12.03 3.54 -19.65
C VAL A 89 11.01 4.14 -20.61
N PRO A 90 10.56 3.40 -21.64
CA PRO A 90 9.57 3.91 -22.58
C PRO A 90 8.28 4.26 -21.84
N HIS A 91 7.62 5.34 -22.25
CA HIS A 91 6.29 5.66 -21.72
C HIS A 91 5.31 4.55 -22.11
N ILE A 92 4.31 4.26 -21.28
CA ILE A 92 3.35 3.17 -21.56
C ILE A 92 2.62 3.36 -22.89
N ASP A 93 2.40 4.61 -23.29
CA ASP A 93 1.75 4.95 -24.56
C ASP A 93 2.68 4.74 -25.78
N ASP A 94 3.99 4.64 -25.57
CA ASP A 94 4.99 4.37 -26.61
C ASP A 94 5.30 2.87 -26.77
N MET A 95 4.74 2.02 -25.89
CA MET A 95 4.94 0.57 -25.94
C MET A 95 3.94 -0.07 -26.92
N SER A 96 4.39 -1.10 -27.63
CA SER A 96 3.50 -1.88 -28.48
C SER A 96 2.47 -2.67 -27.63
N GLU A 97 1.29 -2.95 -28.20
CA GLU A 97 0.28 -3.75 -27.48
C GLU A 97 0.82 -5.14 -27.10
N GLU A 98 1.68 -5.73 -27.94
CA GLU A 98 2.33 -7.01 -27.67
C GLU A 98 3.27 -6.95 -26.46
N GLU A 99 4.03 -5.86 -26.32
CA GLU A 99 4.91 -5.60 -25.16
C GLU A 99 4.07 -5.38 -23.90
N ILE A 100 3.02 -4.57 -23.96
CA ILE A 100 2.12 -4.33 -22.83
C ILE A 100 1.51 -5.66 -22.34
N LEU A 101 1.09 -6.52 -23.28
CA LEU A 101 0.53 -7.84 -22.97
C LEU A 101 1.55 -8.86 -22.44
N THR A 102 2.84 -8.63 -22.62
CA THR A 102 3.90 -9.53 -22.13
C THR A 102 4.53 -9.11 -20.81
N ILE A 103 4.52 -7.81 -20.49
CA ILE A 103 5.32 -7.28 -19.37
C ILE A 103 4.54 -7.29 -18.05
N TRP A 104 3.20 -7.17 -18.09
CA TRP A 104 2.39 -7.03 -16.88
C TRP A 104 1.24 -8.05 -16.81
N TYR A 105 0.91 -8.44 -15.60
CA TYR A 105 -0.32 -9.18 -15.30
C TYR A 105 -1.54 -8.30 -15.62
N ASP A 106 -2.53 -8.87 -16.29
CA ASP A 106 -3.77 -8.15 -16.57
C ASP A 106 -4.60 -7.94 -15.28
N ARG A 107 -5.63 -7.11 -15.35
CA ARG A 107 -6.50 -6.87 -14.19
C ARG A 107 -7.09 -8.18 -13.63
N PRO A 108 -7.59 -9.12 -14.46
CA PRO A 108 -7.97 -10.46 -14.01
C PRO A 108 -6.86 -11.23 -13.28
N ASP A 109 -5.63 -11.25 -13.81
CA ASP A 109 -4.49 -11.90 -13.17
C ASP A 109 -4.20 -11.29 -11.79
N TYR A 110 -4.25 -9.95 -11.68
CA TYR A 110 -4.11 -9.25 -10.41
C TYR A 110 -5.20 -9.64 -9.41
N ASP A 111 -6.45 -9.71 -9.85
CA ASP A 111 -7.57 -10.09 -8.99
C ASP A 111 -7.45 -11.56 -8.54
N LEU A 112 -6.96 -12.45 -9.41
CA LEU A 112 -6.65 -13.85 -9.06
C LEU A 112 -5.54 -13.95 -8.02
N MET A 113 -4.43 -13.21 -8.19
CA MET A 113 -3.36 -13.13 -7.19
C MET A 113 -3.88 -12.56 -5.87
N LYS A 114 -4.76 -11.56 -5.92
CA LYS A 114 -5.39 -11.01 -4.72
C LYS A 114 -6.25 -12.04 -4.02
N GLN A 115 -7.03 -12.81 -4.76
CA GLN A 115 -7.87 -13.86 -4.21
C GLN A 115 -7.06 -15.01 -3.59
N SER A 116 -5.87 -15.32 -4.13
CA SER A 116 -5.05 -16.42 -3.63
C SER A 116 -4.52 -16.20 -2.22
N PHE A 117 -4.18 -14.97 -1.83
CA PHE A 117 -3.67 -14.68 -0.49
C PHE A 117 -4.74 -14.30 0.55
N ILE A 118 -5.99 -14.04 0.15
CA ILE A 118 -7.08 -13.73 1.10
C ILE A 118 -7.29 -14.82 2.16
N PRO A 119 -7.31 -16.13 1.81
CA PRO A 119 -7.43 -17.19 2.80
C PRO A 119 -6.29 -17.19 3.83
N ILE A 120 -5.06 -16.90 3.38
CA ILE A 120 -3.87 -16.81 4.23
C ILE A 120 -4.02 -15.64 5.21
N LEU A 121 -4.41 -14.45 4.72
CA LEU A 121 -4.68 -13.29 5.57
C LEU A 121 -5.74 -13.58 6.63
N ARG A 122 -6.81 -14.28 6.27
CA ARG A 122 -7.85 -14.68 7.23
C ARG A 122 -7.31 -15.64 8.30
N LYS A 123 -6.39 -16.55 7.96
CA LYS A 123 -5.71 -17.43 8.93
C LYS A 123 -4.80 -16.61 9.86
N MET A 124 -4.01 -15.69 9.30
CA MET A 124 -3.15 -14.78 10.08
C MET A 124 -3.95 -13.95 11.08
N MET A 125 -5.06 -13.36 10.64
CA MET A 125 -5.93 -12.54 11.50
C MET A 125 -6.63 -13.35 12.60
N ARG A 126 -6.73 -14.67 12.46
CA ARG A 126 -7.23 -15.57 13.52
C ARG A 126 -6.14 -16.05 14.46
N GLY A 127 -4.87 -15.68 14.23
CA GLY A 127 -3.73 -16.21 14.98
C GLY A 127 -3.47 -17.69 14.73
N THR A 128 -3.97 -18.25 13.62
CA THR A 128 -3.66 -19.62 13.24
C THR A 128 -2.20 -19.70 12.80
N ASN A 129 -1.43 -20.64 13.33
CA ASN A 129 -0.07 -20.90 12.84
C ASN A 129 -0.15 -21.42 11.39
N ILE A 130 0.60 -20.79 10.49
CA ILE A 130 0.62 -21.12 9.06
C ILE A 130 2.02 -21.64 8.75
N GLU A 131 2.11 -22.90 8.35
CA GLU A 131 3.36 -23.47 7.87
C GLU A 131 3.68 -22.90 6.49
N GLU A 132 4.92 -22.43 6.31
CA GLU A 132 5.43 -21.94 5.02
C GLU A 132 5.50 -23.11 4.03
N THR A 133 4.74 -23.02 2.94
CA THR A 133 4.70 -24.00 1.85
C THR A 133 4.71 -23.29 0.50
N ASP A 134 4.99 -24.00 -0.59
CA ASP A 134 4.93 -23.45 -1.96
C ASP A 134 3.59 -22.78 -2.32
N LYS A 135 2.52 -23.07 -1.58
CA LYS A 135 1.16 -22.56 -1.83
C LYS A 135 0.72 -21.49 -0.83
N GLU A 136 1.28 -21.50 0.37
CA GLU A 136 0.90 -20.60 1.45
C GLU A 136 2.16 -20.01 2.07
N THR A 137 2.30 -18.69 1.97
CA THR A 137 3.37 -17.93 2.61
C THR A 137 2.79 -16.74 3.35
N VAL A 138 3.29 -16.46 4.55
CA VAL A 138 2.91 -15.27 5.32
C VAL A 138 3.81 -14.07 5.00
N ARG A 139 4.96 -14.33 4.38
CA ARG A 139 5.95 -13.30 4.02
C ARG A 139 5.36 -12.29 3.02
N GLY A 140 5.57 -11.01 3.29
CA GLY A 140 5.02 -9.90 2.49
C GLY A 140 3.53 -9.61 2.72
N LEU A 141 2.87 -10.37 3.62
CA LEU A 141 1.46 -10.17 4.00
C LEU A 141 1.29 -9.51 5.37
N GLU A 142 2.38 -9.25 6.10
CA GLU A 142 2.39 -8.70 7.46
C GLU A 142 1.60 -7.39 7.51
N TYR A 143 1.86 -6.51 6.55
CA TYR A 143 1.25 -5.19 6.41
C TYR A 143 -0.09 -5.17 5.67
N ARG A 144 -0.59 -6.34 5.26
CA ARG A 144 -1.93 -6.54 4.71
C ARG A 144 -2.95 -6.92 5.78
N THR A 145 -2.48 -7.33 6.97
CA THR A 145 -3.33 -7.48 8.15
C THR A 145 -3.80 -6.11 8.66
N ARG A 146 -4.88 -6.08 9.44
CA ARG A 146 -5.37 -4.84 10.08
C ARG A 146 -4.30 -4.22 10.99
N GLU A 147 -3.67 -5.05 11.82
CA GLU A 147 -2.63 -4.62 12.76
C GLU A 147 -1.40 -4.07 12.02
N GLY A 148 -0.88 -4.81 11.05
CA GLY A 148 0.25 -4.33 10.25
C GLY A 148 -0.08 -3.04 9.49
N ALA A 149 -1.28 -2.93 8.91
CA ALA A 149 -1.71 -1.69 8.25
C ALA A 149 -1.74 -0.49 9.21
N LEU A 150 -2.26 -0.67 10.43
CA LEU A 150 -2.24 0.36 11.48
C LEU A 150 -0.82 0.70 11.92
N LYS A 151 0.05 -0.30 12.12
CA LYS A 151 1.46 -0.09 12.47
C LYS A 151 2.20 0.72 11.40
N ARG A 152 2.00 0.40 10.12
CA ARG A 152 2.60 1.16 9.00
C ARG A 152 2.09 2.61 8.97
N GLN A 153 0.78 2.80 9.13
CA GLN A 153 0.19 4.15 9.16
C GLN A 153 0.73 4.95 10.34
N HIS A 154 0.79 4.35 11.53
CA HIS A 154 1.36 4.95 12.72
C HIS A 154 2.80 5.40 12.49
N ASN A 155 3.67 4.50 12.02
CA ASN A 155 5.07 4.81 11.79
C ASN A 155 5.22 5.96 10.79
N LYS A 156 4.43 5.97 9.71
CA LYS A 156 4.42 7.06 8.73
C LYS A 156 4.03 8.39 9.37
N VAL A 157 2.92 8.43 10.10
CA VAL A 157 2.42 9.66 10.74
C VAL A 157 3.42 10.16 11.79
N HIS A 158 3.99 9.25 12.58
CA HIS A 158 4.99 9.57 13.60
C HIS A 158 6.23 10.25 12.99
N SER A 159 6.81 9.67 11.93
CA SER A 159 7.98 10.27 11.27
C SER A 159 7.67 11.61 10.61
N ILE A 160 6.44 11.79 10.08
CA ILE A 160 5.99 13.09 9.54
C ILE A 160 5.88 14.13 10.66
N HIS A 161 5.23 13.80 11.77
CA HIS A 161 5.08 14.73 12.90
C HIS A 161 6.44 15.14 13.47
N ALA A 162 7.37 14.20 13.64
CA ALA A 162 8.73 14.52 14.12
C ALA A 162 9.43 15.59 13.25
N VAL A 163 9.27 15.51 11.93
CA VAL A 163 9.82 16.50 11.00
C VAL A 163 9.10 17.85 11.12
N LEU A 164 7.77 17.84 11.18
CA LEU A 164 6.97 19.08 11.28
C LEU A 164 7.27 19.82 12.60
N ASP A 165 7.37 19.10 13.72
CA ASP A 165 7.69 19.67 15.03
C ASP A 165 9.08 20.32 15.02
N GLU A 166 10.08 19.69 14.39
CA GLU A 166 11.42 20.27 14.25
C GLU A 166 11.43 21.48 13.31
N GLN A 167 10.68 21.44 12.21
CA GLN A 167 10.53 22.58 11.30
C GLN A 167 9.88 23.79 12.00
N GLU A 168 8.83 23.55 12.79
CA GLU A 168 8.16 24.59 13.58
C GLU A 168 9.13 25.18 14.63
N ARG A 169 9.90 24.33 15.32
CA ARG A 169 10.93 24.75 16.27
C ARG A 169 11.98 25.64 15.59
N GLN A 170 12.53 25.21 14.45
CA GLN A 170 13.52 25.99 13.69
C GLN A 170 12.96 27.34 13.23
N LEU A 171 11.72 27.36 12.73
CA LEU A 171 11.04 28.58 12.32
C LEU A 171 10.87 29.57 13.48
N SER A 172 10.43 29.09 14.65
CA SER A 172 10.24 29.92 15.84
C SER A 172 11.54 30.58 16.35
N LEU A 173 12.69 29.94 16.07
CA LEU A 173 14.02 30.40 16.46
C LEU A 173 14.78 31.14 15.35
N GLY A 174 14.22 31.22 14.14
CA GLY A 174 14.91 31.78 12.98
C GLY A 174 16.13 30.98 12.53
N ILE A 175 16.16 29.67 12.80
CA ILE A 175 17.23 28.74 12.43
C ILE A 175 16.83 28.01 11.13
N HIS A 176 17.82 27.62 10.32
CA HIS A 176 17.62 26.75 9.17
C HIS A 176 18.71 25.67 9.12
N ASP A 177 18.39 24.47 9.60
CA ASP A 177 19.31 23.34 9.69
C ASP A 177 18.66 22.08 9.10
N VAL A 178 18.99 21.80 7.85
CA VAL A 178 18.47 20.65 7.09
C VAL A 178 19.01 19.33 7.63
N GLU A 179 20.26 19.31 8.10
CA GLU A 179 20.87 18.10 8.64
C GLU A 179 20.19 17.68 9.93
N LYS A 180 19.78 18.66 10.76
CA LYS A 180 19.02 18.36 11.97
C LYS A 180 17.66 17.73 11.67
N ILE A 181 16.96 18.19 10.63
CA ILE A 181 15.69 17.59 10.20
C ILE A 181 15.90 16.13 9.74
N SER A 182 16.97 15.89 8.97
CA SER A 182 17.36 14.56 8.51
C SER A 182 17.66 13.62 9.69
N GLU A 183 18.42 14.09 10.68
CA GLU A 183 18.72 13.36 11.91
C GLU A 183 17.44 12.97 12.68
N ILE A 184 16.51 13.92 12.85
CA ILE A 184 15.24 13.69 13.54
C ILE A 184 14.36 12.66 12.81
N TYR A 185 14.25 12.76 11.48
CA TYR A 185 13.55 11.75 10.69
C TYR A 185 14.21 10.37 10.78
N GLY A 186 15.55 10.33 10.73
CA GLY A 186 16.34 9.11 10.90
C GLY A 186 16.07 8.44 12.25
N GLY A 187 16.06 9.21 13.33
CA GLY A 187 15.69 8.72 14.66
C GLY A 187 14.26 8.19 14.73
N ALA A 188 13.28 8.94 14.21
CA ALA A 188 11.87 8.55 14.22
C ALA A 188 11.54 7.33 13.32
N SER A 189 12.41 6.99 12.37
CA SER A 189 12.25 5.85 11.45
C SER A 189 13.25 4.70 11.71
N GLN A 190 14.12 4.83 12.72
CA GLN A 190 15.16 3.86 13.02
C GLN A 190 14.61 2.46 13.29
N HIS A 191 13.50 2.36 14.05
CA HIS A 191 12.85 1.07 14.34
C HIS A 191 12.31 0.39 13.09
N CYS A 192 11.86 1.15 12.09
CA CYS A 192 11.43 0.60 10.79
C CYS A 192 12.62 0.00 10.05
N SER A 193 13.77 0.68 10.06
CA SER A 193 15.01 0.19 9.45
C SER A 193 15.49 -1.10 10.11
N MET A 194 15.50 -1.14 11.45
CA MET A 194 15.83 -2.35 12.22
C MET A 194 14.86 -3.49 11.90
N SER A 195 13.55 -3.23 11.94
CA SER A 195 12.53 -4.26 11.63
C SER A 195 12.69 -4.82 10.22
N ALA A 196 13.02 -3.97 9.24
CA ALA A 196 13.25 -4.40 7.86
C ALA A 196 14.53 -5.25 7.74
N ARG A 197 15.58 -4.89 8.47
CA ARG A 197 16.81 -5.67 8.53
C ARG A 197 16.57 -7.04 9.15
N ASP A 198 15.91 -7.10 10.31
CA ASP A 198 15.62 -8.36 11.00
C ASP A 198 14.78 -9.28 10.09
N LEU A 199 13.81 -8.70 9.36
CA LEU A 199 13.01 -9.45 8.38
C LEU A 199 13.87 -10.00 7.23
N GLY A 200 14.79 -9.19 6.71
CA GLY A 200 15.72 -9.62 5.68
C GLY A 200 16.69 -10.72 6.15
N GLU A 201 17.16 -10.66 7.39
CA GLU A 201 17.99 -11.72 7.99
C GLU A 201 17.19 -13.03 8.12
N MET A 202 15.92 -12.96 8.56
CA MET A 202 15.03 -14.12 8.60
C MET A 202 14.68 -14.69 7.21
N ASP A 203 14.56 -13.84 6.18
CA ASP A 203 14.38 -14.26 4.78
C ASP A 203 15.64 -14.99 4.27
N GLU A 204 16.83 -14.44 4.55
CA GLU A 204 18.10 -15.04 4.15
C GLU A 204 18.31 -16.42 4.78
N GLU A 205 18.08 -16.55 6.09
CA GLU A 205 18.20 -17.83 6.80
C GLU A 205 17.23 -18.88 6.25
N PHE A 206 16.00 -18.47 5.94
CA PHE A 206 15.01 -19.35 5.34
C PHE A 206 15.47 -19.90 3.99
N VAL A 207 15.98 -19.03 3.10
CA VAL A 207 16.50 -19.47 1.78
C VAL A 207 17.69 -20.42 1.95
N ARG A 208 18.65 -20.10 2.83
CA ARG A 208 19.78 -20.99 3.13
C ARG A 208 19.31 -22.36 3.62
N SER A 209 18.26 -22.41 4.43
CA SER A 209 17.69 -23.66 4.92
C SER A 209 17.11 -24.51 3.79
N LEU A 210 16.43 -23.90 2.80
CA LEU A 210 15.89 -24.59 1.63
C LEU A 210 16.98 -25.19 0.76
N GLU A 211 18.05 -24.44 0.49
CA GLU A 211 19.19 -24.93 -0.30
C GLU A 211 19.86 -26.15 0.34
N SER A 212 19.95 -26.18 1.67
CA SER A 212 20.52 -27.31 2.41
C SER A 212 19.66 -28.59 2.28
N LEU A 213 18.34 -28.46 2.24
CA LEU A 213 17.41 -29.58 2.07
C LEU A 213 17.50 -30.14 0.65
N ASP A 214 17.58 -29.28 -0.37
CA ASP A 214 17.67 -29.70 -1.77
C ASP A 214 18.94 -30.52 -2.06
N GLN A 215 20.08 -30.12 -1.47
CA GLN A 215 21.35 -30.84 -1.61
C GLN A 215 21.29 -32.28 -1.04
N SER A 216 20.51 -32.49 0.02
CA SER A 216 20.32 -33.83 0.61
C SER A 216 19.43 -34.76 -0.25
N SER A 217 18.58 -34.19 -1.13
CA SER A 217 17.59 -34.95 -1.91
C SER A 217 18.10 -35.46 -3.26
N HIS A 218 19.24 -34.96 -3.74
CA HIS A 218 19.79 -35.22 -5.08
C HIS A 218 20.30 -36.65 -5.35
N HIS A 219 20.08 -37.61 -4.43
CA HIS A 219 20.26 -39.04 -4.70
C HIS A 219 18.96 -39.77 -5.11
N GLY A 220 17.82 -39.07 -5.18
CA GLY A 220 16.55 -39.63 -5.66
C GLY A 220 16.30 -39.29 -7.14
N LYS A 221 16.10 -40.32 -7.98
CA LYS A 221 15.74 -40.16 -9.40
C LYS A 221 14.57 -39.16 -9.57
N PRO A 222 14.62 -38.24 -10.56
CA PRO A 222 13.61 -37.18 -10.71
C PRO A 222 12.21 -37.78 -10.89
N LYS A 223 11.30 -37.47 -9.98
CA LYS A 223 9.87 -37.76 -10.14
C LYS A 223 9.34 -36.91 -11.29
N LYS A 224 8.78 -37.54 -12.32
CA LYS A 224 8.18 -36.88 -13.50
C LYS A 224 7.02 -35.96 -13.08
N MET A 225 7.32 -34.69 -12.78
CA MET A 225 6.35 -33.61 -12.48
C MET A 225 5.63 -33.14 -13.76
N GLY A 226 4.81 -34.02 -14.34
CA GLY A 226 4.08 -33.75 -15.59
C GLY A 226 2.75 -33.01 -15.43
N GLY A 227 2.29 -32.72 -14.19
CA GLY A 227 0.93 -32.25 -13.92
C GLY A 227 0.73 -30.74 -13.98
N ILE A 228 1.54 -29.96 -13.25
CA ILE A 228 1.27 -28.53 -13.00
C ILE A 228 1.49 -27.68 -14.26
N ARG A 229 2.54 -27.96 -15.04
CA ARG A 229 2.79 -27.28 -16.34
C ARG A 229 1.71 -27.59 -17.38
N LYS A 230 0.92 -28.65 -17.22
CA LYS A 230 -0.25 -28.92 -18.08
C LYS A 230 -1.46 -28.09 -17.63
N MET A 231 -1.64 -27.89 -16.33
CA MET A 231 -2.74 -27.11 -15.75
C MET A 231 -2.67 -25.63 -16.13
N ILE A 232 -1.50 -24.99 -15.98
CA ILE A 232 -1.31 -23.56 -16.32
C ILE A 232 -1.57 -23.30 -17.81
N ARG A 233 -1.11 -24.20 -18.69
CA ARG A 233 -1.39 -24.12 -20.13
C ARG A 233 -2.87 -24.29 -20.46
N HIS A 234 -3.61 -25.07 -19.67
CA HIS A 234 -5.04 -25.27 -19.87
C HIS A 234 -5.85 -24.03 -19.50
N VAL A 235 -5.55 -23.40 -18.35
CA VAL A 235 -6.25 -22.17 -17.90
C VAL A 235 -6.01 -21.01 -18.87
N ARG A 236 -4.78 -20.83 -19.37
CA ARG A 236 -4.48 -19.78 -20.36
C ARG A 236 -5.20 -19.98 -21.69
N ARG A 237 -5.39 -21.25 -22.13
CA ARG A 237 -6.22 -21.56 -23.32
C ARG A 237 -7.70 -21.22 -23.11
N GLN A 238 -8.26 -21.50 -21.94
CA GLN A 238 -9.67 -21.19 -21.65
C GLN A 238 -9.94 -19.67 -21.60
N SER A 239 -9.00 -18.89 -21.06
CA SER A 239 -9.11 -17.41 -21.03
C SER A 239 -9.10 -16.80 -22.44
N LEU A 240 -8.25 -17.32 -23.34
CA LEU A 240 -8.20 -16.87 -24.74
C LEU A 240 -9.49 -17.19 -25.51
N THR A 241 -10.11 -18.36 -25.26
CA THR A 241 -11.40 -18.70 -25.89
C THR A 241 -12.56 -17.84 -25.38
N TRP A 242 -12.51 -17.38 -24.12
CA TRP A 242 -13.51 -16.47 -23.57
C TRP A 242 -13.41 -15.07 -24.19
N LYS A 243 -12.19 -14.53 -24.35
CA LYS A 243 -11.97 -13.22 -24.99
C LYS A 243 -12.45 -13.21 -26.45
N SER A 244 -12.20 -14.28 -27.22
CA SER A 244 -12.67 -14.39 -28.62
C SER A 244 -14.20 -14.45 -28.76
N ASN A 245 -14.89 -15.17 -27.87
CA ASN A 245 -16.35 -15.26 -27.92
C ASN A 245 -17.05 -13.94 -27.52
N ARG A 246 -16.42 -13.13 -26.66
CA ARG A 246 -16.97 -11.83 -26.25
C ARG A 246 -16.93 -10.82 -27.39
N SER A 247 -15.87 -10.81 -28.20
CA SER A 247 -15.75 -9.93 -29.37
C SER A 247 -16.81 -10.23 -30.44
N LEU A 248 -17.14 -11.52 -30.65
CA LEU A 248 -18.18 -11.95 -31.58
C LEU A 248 -19.61 -11.58 -31.15
N SER A 249 -19.84 -11.28 -29.88
CA SER A 249 -21.16 -10.93 -29.35
C SER A 249 -21.51 -9.44 -29.43
N SER A 250 -20.53 -8.53 -29.54
CA SER A 250 -20.82 -7.09 -29.68
C SER A 250 -21.08 -6.64 -31.11
N GLU A 251 -20.69 -7.41 -32.13
CA GLU A 251 -20.96 -7.07 -33.54
C GLU A 251 -22.39 -7.40 -34.01
N LYS A 252 -23.24 -7.99 -33.16
CA LYS A 252 -24.60 -8.41 -33.54
C LYS A 252 -25.73 -7.47 -33.10
N SER A 253 -25.48 -6.40 -32.36
CA SER A 253 -26.55 -5.52 -31.86
C SER A 253 -26.90 -4.33 -32.77
N ASP A 254 -26.14 -4.07 -33.84
CA ASP A 254 -26.30 -2.84 -34.63
C ASP A 254 -27.07 -3.04 -35.95
N LYS A 255 -27.86 -4.12 -36.07
CA LYS A 255 -28.83 -4.23 -37.17
C LYS A 255 -30.13 -3.54 -36.78
N GLU A 256 -30.17 -2.27 -37.13
CA GLU A 256 -31.30 -1.36 -37.09
C GLU A 256 -32.59 -1.98 -37.66
N ASP A 257 -33.68 -1.82 -36.91
CA ASP A 257 -35.04 -1.94 -37.42
C ASP A 257 -35.36 -0.72 -38.31
N PRO A 258 -35.73 -0.90 -39.59
CA PRO A 258 -36.15 0.21 -40.43
C PRO A 258 -37.50 0.77 -39.92
N LEU A 259 -37.43 2.02 -39.43
CA LEU A 259 -38.56 2.87 -39.08
C LEU A 259 -39.62 2.88 -40.21
N ALA A 260 -40.80 2.37 -39.91
CA ALA A 260 -41.97 2.49 -40.75
C ALA A 260 -42.45 3.95 -40.78
N SER A 261 -42.44 4.57 -41.97
CA SER A 261 -43.03 5.88 -42.21
C SER A 261 -44.55 5.87 -42.01
N PRO A 262 -45.13 6.83 -41.28
CA PRO A 262 -46.58 7.00 -41.25
C PRO A 262 -47.06 7.70 -42.53
N ALA A 263 -48.09 7.11 -43.15
CA ALA A 263 -48.83 7.69 -44.26
C ALA A 263 -49.66 8.89 -43.78
N SER A 264 -49.57 10.01 -44.50
CA SER A 264 -50.43 11.19 -44.33
C SER A 264 -51.44 11.27 -45.47
N GLU A 265 -52.73 11.28 -45.11
CA GLU A 265 -53.83 11.88 -45.88
C GLU A 265 -53.99 13.37 -45.52
#